data_AF-A0AA41RYL3-F1
#
_entry.id   AF-A0AA41RYL3-F1
#
_cell.length_a   1.000
_cell.length_b   1.000
_cell.length_c   1.000
_cell.angle_alpha   90.00
_cell.angle_beta   90.00
_cell.angle_gamma   90.00
#
_symmetry.space_group_name_H-M   'P 1'
#
loop_
_entity.id
_entity.type
_entity.pdbx_description
1 polymer ?
#
loop_
_entity_poly.entity_id
_entity_poly.type
_entity_poly.pdbx_seq_one_letter_code
_entity_poly.pdbx_strand_id
1 'polypeptide(L)'
;VFKFADTYQGSYNDSLGKYVCPHYCDWGGYKDELLWAASWLYKASNEKRYFDYVIRHKPNTTEIEFNWDDKGAGTNMLMSIELMKKGNGATNEFANKSFRTKADELVCSIVPESPTKTVKYSPGGLLFKLGGCNLQNPTTLSLMLLVYAHYLNEADESVRCGNSIVVPSRLISLVKSQ
;
A
#
# COMPACT_ATOMS: atom_id res chain seq x y z
N VAL A 1 14.86 -14.55 8.09
CA VAL A 1 14.72 -13.11 8.40
C VAL A 1 13.42 -12.81 9.13
N PHE A 2 12.23 -12.99 8.52
CA PHE A 2 10.94 -12.68 9.19
C PHE A 2 10.80 -13.26 10.60
N LYS A 3 11.04 -14.57 10.78
CA LYS A 3 10.97 -15.21 12.12
C LYS A 3 11.86 -14.52 13.15
N PHE A 4 13.06 -14.09 12.77
CA PHE A 4 13.97 -13.36 13.67
C PHE A 4 13.38 -12.00 14.05
N ALA A 5 12.94 -11.21 13.06
CA ALA A 5 12.34 -9.90 13.29
C ALA A 5 11.06 -9.96 14.14
N ASP A 6 10.22 -10.98 13.92
CA ASP A 6 8.99 -11.20 14.70
C ASP A 6 9.25 -11.71 16.12
N THR A 7 10.35 -12.45 16.32
CA THR A 7 10.74 -12.95 17.66
C THR A 7 11.41 -11.87 18.50
N TYR A 8 12.25 -11.04 17.88
CA TYR A 8 13.05 -10.00 18.54
C TYR A 8 12.62 -8.63 18.04
N GLN A 9 11.41 -8.24 18.44
CA GLN A 9 10.77 -7.00 18.00
C GLN A 9 11.45 -5.78 18.62
N GLY A 10 11.80 -4.80 17.78
CA GLY A 10 12.47 -3.58 18.20
C GLY A 10 12.84 -2.73 16.99
N SER A 11 12.95 -1.42 17.20
CA SER A 11 13.43 -0.53 16.16
C SER A 11 14.92 -0.77 15.96
N TYR A 12 15.35 -0.81 14.71
CA TYR A 12 16.78 -0.91 14.44
C TYR A 12 17.53 0.36 14.88
N ASN A 13 16.83 1.50 15.01
CA ASN A 13 17.40 2.74 15.55
C ASN A 13 17.92 2.58 16.98
N ASP A 14 17.32 1.69 17.78
CA ASP A 14 17.72 1.48 19.18
C ASP A 14 19.19 1.04 19.30
N SER A 15 19.70 0.34 18.27
CA SER A 15 21.08 -0.15 18.23
C SER A 15 21.96 0.59 17.22
N LEU A 16 21.39 0.95 16.05
CA LEU A 16 22.15 1.48 14.92
C LEU A 16 21.87 2.96 14.61
N GLY A 17 20.92 3.59 15.31
CA GLY A 17 20.45 4.95 15.03
C GLY A 17 21.59 5.97 14.89
N LYS A 18 22.58 5.91 15.80
CA LYS A 18 23.77 6.79 15.76
C LYS A 18 24.63 6.69 14.50
N TYR A 19 24.50 5.62 13.71
CA TYR A 19 25.28 5.39 12.49
C TYR A 19 24.49 5.69 11.21
N VAL A 20 23.16 5.60 11.26
CA VAL A 20 22.28 5.67 10.08
C VAL A 20 21.49 6.99 10.00
N CYS A 21 21.25 7.62 11.15
CA CYS A 21 20.63 8.93 11.22
C CYS A 21 21.64 10.04 10.87
N PRO A 22 21.19 11.14 10.22
CA PRO A 22 19.80 11.49 9.91
C PRO A 22 19.29 10.98 8.54
N HIS A 23 19.93 10.00 7.91
CA HIS A 23 19.60 9.61 6.53
C HIS A 23 18.41 8.65 6.46
N TYR A 24 18.47 7.54 7.18
CA TYR A 24 17.45 6.47 7.12
C TYR A 24 16.89 6.09 8.49
N CYS A 25 16.66 7.05 9.38
CA CYS A 25 16.11 6.74 10.71
C CYS A 25 14.75 6.04 10.63
N ASP A 26 14.58 4.92 11.33
CA ASP A 26 13.25 4.34 11.54
C ASP A 26 12.32 5.35 12.25
N TRP A 27 11.34 5.89 11.52
CA TRP A 27 10.34 6.82 12.09
C TRP A 27 8.99 6.13 12.35
N GLY A 28 8.61 5.17 11.51
CA GLY A 28 7.35 4.42 11.59
C GLY A 28 7.34 3.24 12.57
N GLY A 29 8.51 2.82 13.05
CA GLY A 29 8.73 1.58 13.77
C GLY A 29 8.99 0.39 12.82
N TYR A 30 8.71 -0.81 13.30
CA TYR A 30 8.95 -2.07 12.55
C TYR A 30 7.65 -2.81 12.18
N LYS A 31 6.49 -2.27 12.57
CA LYS A 31 5.22 -3.02 12.52
C LYS A 31 4.71 -3.16 11.10
N ASP A 32 4.79 -2.10 10.30
CA ASP A 32 4.42 -2.13 8.90
C ASP A 32 5.38 -3.02 8.08
N GLU A 33 6.67 -3.11 8.44
CA GLU A 33 7.60 -4.07 7.84
C GLU A 33 7.22 -5.52 8.15
N LEU A 34 6.81 -5.83 9.39
CA LEU A 34 6.37 -7.17 9.73
C LEU A 34 5.12 -7.56 8.94
N LEU A 35 4.16 -6.63 8.78
CA LEU A 35 2.97 -6.86 7.97
C LEU A 35 3.31 -7.00 6.48
N TRP A 36 4.23 -6.18 5.98
CA TRP A 36 4.70 -6.23 4.60
C TRP A 36 5.39 -7.54 4.30
N ALA A 37 6.31 -7.97 5.17
CA ALA A 37 7.03 -9.23 5.04
C ALA A 37 6.07 -10.43 5.14
N ALA A 38 5.13 -10.44 6.08
CA ALA A 38 4.13 -11.49 6.19
C ALA A 38 3.22 -11.54 4.94
N SER A 39 2.85 -10.40 4.37
CA SER A 39 2.07 -10.33 3.13
C SER A 39 2.81 -10.95 1.93
N TRP A 40 4.10 -10.64 1.77
CA TRP A 40 4.93 -11.26 0.74
C TRP A 40 5.14 -12.76 0.96
N LEU A 41 5.37 -13.17 2.20
CA LEU A 41 5.49 -14.59 2.54
C LEU A 41 4.19 -15.34 2.26
N TYR A 42 3.04 -14.74 2.56
CA TYR A 42 1.74 -15.30 2.18
C TYR A 42 1.60 -15.44 0.67
N LYS A 43 1.90 -14.39 -0.10
CA LYS A 43 1.88 -14.45 -1.57
C LYS A 43 2.80 -15.53 -2.14
N ALA A 44 4.01 -15.67 -1.60
CA ALA A 44 5.02 -16.60 -2.10
C ALA A 44 4.74 -18.07 -1.72
N SER A 45 4.21 -18.31 -0.52
CA SER A 45 4.08 -19.66 0.05
C SER A 45 2.65 -20.19 0.08
N ASN A 46 1.66 -19.31 -0.02
CA ASN A 46 0.24 -19.60 0.22
C ASN A 46 -0.06 -20.15 1.64
N GLU A 47 0.87 -20.05 2.59
CA GLU A 47 0.66 -20.56 3.95
C GLU A 47 -0.26 -19.64 4.77
N LYS A 48 -1.37 -20.21 5.27
CA LYS A 48 -2.40 -19.48 6.03
C LYS A 48 -1.85 -18.77 7.28
N ARG A 49 -0.78 -19.28 7.90
CA ARG A 49 -0.18 -18.65 9.09
C ARG A 49 0.26 -17.21 8.84
N TYR A 50 0.74 -16.89 7.64
CA TYR A 50 1.17 -15.54 7.29
C TYR A 50 -0.03 -14.63 7.03
N PHE A 51 -1.06 -15.14 6.36
CA PHE A 51 -2.33 -14.43 6.22
C PHE A 51 -2.90 -14.07 7.60
N ASP A 52 -3.04 -15.07 8.49
CA ASP A 52 -3.56 -14.89 9.85
C ASP A 52 -2.72 -13.90 10.65
N TYR A 53 -1.40 -13.90 10.45
CA TYR A 53 -0.50 -12.92 11.06
C TYR A 53 -0.85 -11.50 10.63
N VAL A 54 -1.02 -11.25 9.32
CA VAL A 54 -1.37 -9.92 8.80
C VAL A 54 -2.73 -9.49 9.36
N ILE A 55 -3.75 -10.37 9.37
CA ILE A 55 -5.08 -10.02 9.91
C ILE A 55 -5.01 -9.65 11.39
N ARG A 56 -4.28 -10.43 12.19
CA ARG A 56 -4.23 -10.25 13.64
C ARG A 56 -3.49 -8.97 14.05
N HIS A 57 -2.43 -8.62 13.32
CA HIS A 57 -1.54 -7.52 13.69
C HIS A 57 -1.79 -6.24 12.89
N LYS A 58 -2.72 -6.24 11.94
CA LYS A 58 -3.07 -5.03 11.18
C LYS A 58 -3.50 -3.93 12.15
N PRO A 59 -2.80 -2.77 12.19
CA PRO A 59 -3.20 -1.67 13.04
C PRO A 59 -4.53 -1.08 12.57
N ASN A 60 -5.26 -0.48 13.51
CA ASN A 60 -6.46 0.30 13.22
C ASN A 60 -6.11 1.62 12.50
N THR A 61 -4.85 2.06 12.56
CA THR A 61 -4.37 3.27 11.90
C THR A 61 -4.11 3.01 10.42
N THR A 62 -4.47 4.01 9.63
CA THR A 62 -4.87 3.91 8.24
C THR A 62 -3.84 4.61 7.36
N GLU A 63 -2.58 4.24 7.50
CA GLU A 63 -1.51 4.83 6.72
C GLU A 63 -1.67 4.40 5.26
N ILE A 64 -1.97 5.40 4.43
CA ILE A 64 -2.00 5.34 2.97
C ILE A 64 -0.66 5.78 2.39
N GLU A 65 0.42 5.65 3.17
CA GLU A 65 1.77 5.96 2.73
C GLU A 65 2.47 4.69 2.21
N PHE A 66 3.39 4.91 1.27
CA PHE A 66 4.30 3.87 0.82
C PHE A 66 5.62 4.52 0.44
N ASN A 67 6.65 4.24 1.22
CA ASN A 67 8.00 4.74 1.03
C ASN A 67 9.00 3.75 1.67
N TRP A 68 10.24 4.17 1.87
CA TRP A 68 11.29 3.31 2.40
C TRP A 68 11.10 3.00 3.90
N ASP A 69 10.38 3.85 4.64
CA ASP A 69 10.09 3.78 6.08
C ASP A 69 8.69 3.20 6.33
N ASP A 70 7.68 3.51 5.51
CA ASP A 70 6.29 3.04 5.70
C ASP A 70 5.81 2.13 4.54
N LYS A 71 5.24 0.97 4.87
CA LYS A 71 4.74 -0.04 3.92
C LYS A 71 3.24 -0.32 4.08
N GLY A 72 2.52 0.52 4.83
CA GLY A 72 1.10 0.38 5.12
C GLY A 72 0.24 0.30 3.85
N ALA A 73 0.38 1.26 2.93
CA ALA A 73 -0.44 1.25 1.72
C ALA A 73 -0.07 0.09 0.77
N GLY A 74 1.22 -0.27 0.72
CA GLY A 74 1.70 -1.43 -0.02
C GLY A 74 1.08 -2.73 0.50
N THR A 75 1.06 -2.91 1.82
CA THR A 75 0.43 -4.06 2.49
C THR A 75 -1.06 -4.14 2.16
N ASN A 76 -1.81 -3.04 2.29
CA ASN A 76 -3.24 -3.03 1.99
C ASN A 76 -3.53 -3.37 0.53
N MET A 77 -2.77 -2.79 -0.41
CA MET A 77 -2.94 -3.03 -1.83
C MET A 77 -2.57 -4.47 -2.22
N LEU A 78 -1.45 -4.99 -1.71
CA LEU A 78 -1.01 -6.37 -1.96
C LEU A 78 -2.04 -7.37 -1.46
N MET A 79 -2.53 -7.21 -0.22
CA MET A 79 -3.52 -8.11 0.36
C MET A 79 -4.88 -8.01 -0.34
N SER A 80 -5.29 -6.80 -0.76
CA SER A 80 -6.48 -6.60 -1.60
C SER A 80 -6.36 -7.39 -2.91
N ILE A 81 -5.22 -7.30 -3.59
CA ILE A 81 -4.93 -8.06 -4.83
C ILE A 81 -4.98 -9.57 -4.58
N GLU A 82 -4.29 -10.07 -3.55
CA GLU A 82 -4.27 -11.51 -3.26
C GLU A 82 -5.66 -12.06 -2.92
N LEU A 83 -6.52 -11.26 -2.29
CA LEU A 83 -7.90 -11.63 -1.98
C LEU A 83 -8.81 -11.58 -3.21
N MET A 84 -8.68 -10.56 -4.08
CA MET A 84 -9.40 -10.51 -5.36
C MET A 84 -9.10 -11.75 -6.22
N LYS A 85 -7.83 -12.14 -6.33
CA LYS A 85 -7.42 -13.31 -7.14
C LYS A 85 -7.95 -14.65 -6.63
N LYS A 86 -8.18 -14.76 -5.31
CA LYS A 86 -8.69 -15.99 -4.69
C LYS A 86 -10.21 -16.10 -4.75
N GLY A 87 -10.91 -15.02 -5.09
CA GLY A 87 -12.36 -14.96 -5.22
C GLY A 87 -13.12 -15.20 -3.91
N ASN A 88 -14.41 -15.49 -4.02
CA ASN A 88 -15.34 -15.64 -2.89
C ASN A 88 -15.19 -16.96 -2.10
N GLY A 89 -14.08 -17.68 -2.27
CA GLY A 89 -13.78 -18.93 -1.58
C GLY A 89 -13.44 -18.73 -0.11
N ALA A 90 -14.44 -18.33 0.69
CA ALA A 90 -14.46 -18.32 2.16
C ALA A 90 -13.11 -18.05 2.85
N THR A 91 -12.48 -16.91 2.56
CA THR A 91 -11.44 -16.35 3.43
C THR A 91 -11.82 -14.93 3.82
N ASN A 92 -12.43 -14.82 5.01
CA ASN A 92 -12.64 -13.61 5.80
C ASN A 92 -13.06 -12.38 4.97
N GLU A 93 -14.33 -12.34 4.54
CA GLU A 93 -14.93 -11.21 3.81
C GLU A 93 -14.68 -9.85 4.49
N PHE A 94 -14.67 -9.84 5.83
CA PHE A 94 -14.33 -8.65 6.60
C PHE A 94 -12.90 -8.18 6.35
N ALA A 95 -11.92 -9.10 6.30
CA ALA A 95 -10.54 -8.76 5.97
C ALA A 95 -10.42 -8.24 4.53
N ASN A 96 -11.09 -8.88 3.56
CA ASN A 96 -11.13 -8.41 2.18
C ASN A 96 -11.64 -6.97 2.11
N LYS A 97 -12.82 -6.72 2.71
CA LYS A 97 -13.38 -5.37 2.78
C LYS A 97 -12.41 -4.38 3.44
N SER A 98 -11.76 -4.76 4.53
CA SER A 98 -10.79 -3.89 5.23
C SER A 98 -9.61 -3.48 4.35
N PHE A 99 -8.93 -4.43 3.69
CA PHE A 99 -7.80 -4.13 2.80
C PHE A 99 -8.25 -3.40 1.54
N ARG A 100 -9.36 -3.84 0.93
CA ARG A 100 -9.93 -3.22 -0.25
C ARG A 100 -10.27 -1.76 -0.01
N THR A 101 -10.96 -1.44 1.08
CA THR A 101 -11.28 -0.05 1.44
C THR A 101 -10.02 0.81 1.54
N LYS A 102 -8.93 0.29 2.12
CA LYS A 102 -7.68 1.07 2.24
C LYS A 102 -6.91 1.21 0.93
N ALA A 103 -6.92 0.19 0.08
CA ALA A 103 -6.35 0.28 -1.27
C ALA A 103 -7.12 1.32 -2.12
N ASP A 104 -8.44 1.34 -2.02
CA ASP A 104 -9.30 2.29 -2.72
C ASP A 104 -9.13 3.72 -2.17
N GLU A 105 -9.01 3.88 -0.86
CA GLU A 105 -8.67 5.19 -0.25
C GLU A 105 -7.34 5.75 -0.77
N LEU A 106 -6.30 4.91 -0.94
CA LEU A 106 -5.05 5.33 -1.57
C LEU A 106 -5.29 5.85 -2.99
N VAL A 107 -6.03 5.10 -3.82
CA VAL A 107 -6.39 5.54 -5.18
C VAL A 107 -7.11 6.89 -5.14
N CYS A 108 -8.13 7.01 -4.28
CA CYS A 108 -8.90 8.23 -4.13
C CYS A 108 -8.10 9.40 -3.58
N SER A 109 -7.02 9.17 -2.83
CA SER A 109 -6.13 10.23 -2.38
C SER A 109 -5.27 10.82 -3.51
N ILE A 110 -5.12 10.10 -4.63
CA ILE A 110 -4.24 10.45 -5.74
C ILE A 110 -5.00 11.00 -6.95
N VAL A 111 -6.15 10.40 -7.29
CA VAL A 111 -6.87 10.68 -8.53
C VAL A 111 -7.40 12.13 -8.56
N PRO A 112 -7.14 12.92 -9.65
CA PRO A 112 -7.48 14.34 -9.71
C PRO A 112 -8.94 14.69 -9.42
N GLU A 113 -9.87 13.84 -9.88
CA GLU A 113 -11.33 13.99 -9.82
C GLU A 113 -11.94 13.51 -8.49
N SER A 114 -11.12 13.01 -7.57
CA SER A 114 -11.57 12.51 -6.27
C SER A 114 -11.82 13.65 -5.28
N PRO A 115 -12.95 13.64 -4.54
CA PRO A 115 -13.22 14.64 -3.50
C PRO A 115 -12.31 14.47 -2.26
N THR A 116 -11.67 13.30 -2.10
CA THR A 116 -10.77 13.00 -0.98
C THR A 116 -9.29 13.05 -1.38
N LYS A 117 -8.96 13.67 -2.52
CA LYS A 117 -7.59 13.84 -2.99
C LYS A 117 -6.75 14.63 -1.98
N THR A 118 -5.59 14.09 -1.62
CA THR A 118 -4.62 14.74 -0.72
C THR A 118 -3.34 15.18 -1.43
N VAL A 119 -3.02 14.59 -2.59
CA VAL A 119 -1.86 15.01 -3.40
C VAL A 119 -2.15 16.29 -4.18
N LYS A 120 -1.07 17.01 -4.54
CA LYS A 120 -1.12 18.15 -5.45
C LYS A 120 -0.67 17.73 -6.84
N TYR A 121 -0.92 18.58 -7.83
CA TYR A 121 -0.39 18.42 -9.18
C TYR A 121 0.26 19.74 -9.61
N SER A 122 1.40 19.67 -10.31
CA SER A 122 2.03 20.85 -10.91
C SER A 122 1.16 21.42 -12.04
N PRO A 123 1.39 22.66 -12.50
CA PRO A 123 0.70 23.19 -13.68
C PRO A 123 0.87 22.32 -14.93
N GLY A 124 1.97 21.57 -15.03
CA GLY A 124 2.24 20.62 -16.10
C GLY A 124 1.64 19.22 -15.91
N GLY A 125 0.89 18.99 -14.82
CA GLY A 125 0.20 17.71 -14.57
C GLY A 125 1.03 16.64 -13.85
N LEU A 126 2.22 16.98 -13.35
CA LEU A 126 3.03 16.06 -12.55
C LEU A 126 2.44 15.92 -11.14
N LEU A 127 2.19 14.68 -10.71
CA LEU A 127 1.81 14.33 -9.34
C LEU A 127 2.85 14.91 -8.38
N PHE A 128 2.40 15.53 -7.30
CA PHE A 128 3.27 16.08 -6.29
C PHE A 128 2.79 15.73 -4.89
N LYS A 129 3.60 14.94 -4.19
CA LYS A 129 3.50 14.68 -2.76
C LYS A 129 4.82 15.11 -2.11
N LEU A 130 4.74 15.91 -1.04
CA LEU A 130 5.90 16.35 -0.28
C LEU A 130 6.76 15.15 0.13
N GLY A 131 8.08 15.30 0.02
CA GLY A 131 9.05 14.25 0.30
C GLY A 131 10.47 14.72 -0.02
N GLY A 132 11.47 13.89 0.31
CA GLY A 132 12.89 14.23 0.13
C GLY A 132 13.37 14.26 -1.32
N CYS A 133 12.59 13.73 -2.27
CA CYS A 133 12.94 13.63 -3.69
C CYS A 133 11.72 13.86 -4.59
N ASN A 134 11.84 14.79 -5.56
CA ASN A 134 10.73 15.23 -6.41
C ASN A 134 10.05 14.10 -7.20
N LEU A 135 10.80 13.10 -7.65
CA LEU A 135 10.29 12.02 -8.51
C LEU A 135 10.08 10.69 -7.78
N GLN A 136 10.48 10.58 -6.50
CA GLN A 136 10.32 9.32 -5.75
C GLN A 136 8.83 8.97 -5.55
N ASN A 137 8.03 9.94 -5.09
CA ASN A 137 6.61 9.74 -4.89
C ASN A 137 5.85 9.51 -6.21
N PRO A 138 6.02 10.35 -7.26
CA PRO A 138 5.36 10.13 -8.56
C PRO A 138 5.62 8.75 -9.15
N THR A 139 6.88 8.32 -9.19
CA THR A 139 7.24 7.01 -9.77
C THR A 139 6.67 5.85 -8.95
N THR A 140 6.82 5.90 -7.62
CA THR A 140 6.37 4.83 -6.72
C THR A 140 4.84 4.69 -6.74
N LEU A 141 4.11 5.79 -6.57
CA LEU A 141 2.65 5.78 -6.58
C LEU A 141 2.11 5.39 -7.97
N SER A 142 2.79 5.79 -9.03
CA SER A 142 2.42 5.38 -10.39
C SER A 142 2.53 3.87 -10.59
N LEU A 143 3.61 3.25 -10.10
CA LEU A 143 3.74 1.80 -10.12
C LEU A 143 2.62 1.11 -9.33
N MET A 144 2.33 1.60 -8.13
CA MET A 144 1.25 1.05 -7.29
C MET A 144 -0.11 1.13 -8.00
N LEU A 145 -0.47 2.31 -8.54
CA LEU A 145 -1.71 2.51 -9.27
C LEU A 145 -1.80 1.62 -10.52
N LEU A 146 -0.70 1.46 -11.25
CA LEU A 146 -0.66 0.61 -12.45
C LEU A 146 -0.88 -0.85 -12.11
N VAL A 147 -0.20 -1.36 -11.08
CA VAL A 147 -0.37 -2.74 -10.61
C VAL A 147 -1.80 -2.96 -10.15
N TYR A 148 -2.37 -2.02 -9.37
CA TYR A 148 -3.75 -2.16 -8.91
C TYR A 148 -4.77 -2.09 -10.05
N ALA A 149 -4.58 -1.18 -11.01
CA ALA A 149 -5.42 -1.08 -12.21
C ALA A 149 -5.44 -2.38 -13.02
N HIS A 150 -4.29 -3.05 -13.15
CA HIS A 150 -4.21 -4.34 -13.83
C HIS A 150 -5.10 -5.39 -13.15
N TYR A 151 -5.01 -5.54 -11.83
CA TYR A 151 -5.81 -6.53 -11.10
C TYR A 151 -7.29 -6.16 -10.99
N LEU A 152 -7.62 -4.87 -10.89
CA LEU A 152 -9.01 -4.40 -11.01
C LEU A 152 -9.61 -4.81 -12.36
N ASN A 153 -8.84 -4.67 -13.43
CA ASN A 153 -9.29 -5.06 -14.77
C ASN A 153 -9.47 -6.58 -14.92
N GLU A 154 -8.60 -7.40 -14.31
CA GLU A 154 -8.78 -8.86 -14.29
C GLU A 154 -10.04 -9.28 -13.51
N ALA A 155 -10.39 -8.53 -12.46
CA ALA A 155 -11.56 -8.79 -11.62
C ALA A 155 -12.87 -8.16 -12.12
N ASP A 156 -12.83 -7.39 -13.23
CA ASP A 156 -13.95 -6.56 -13.71
C ASP A 156 -14.50 -5.59 -12.64
N GLU A 157 -13.57 -4.98 -11.87
CA GLU A 157 -13.89 -4.08 -10.78
C GLU A 157 -13.44 -2.63 -11.04
N SER A 158 -13.99 -1.70 -10.25
CA SER A 158 -13.63 -0.28 -10.26
C SER A 158 -13.54 0.29 -8.85
N VAL A 159 -12.94 1.47 -8.71
CA VAL A 159 -12.81 2.17 -7.44
C VAL A 159 -13.84 3.27 -7.34
N ARG A 160 -14.54 3.37 -6.20
CA ARG A 160 -15.50 4.46 -5.94
C ARG A 160 -14.88 5.51 -5.02
N CYS A 161 -14.68 6.71 -5.55
CA CYS A 161 -14.18 7.88 -4.83
C CYS A 161 -15.30 8.90 -4.62
N GLY A 162 -16.09 8.71 -3.56
CA GLY A 162 -17.30 9.51 -3.33
C GLY A 162 -18.31 9.30 -4.47
N ASN A 163 -18.59 10.35 -5.23
CA ASN A 163 -19.50 10.31 -6.38
C ASN A 163 -18.82 9.92 -7.69
N SER A 164 -17.48 9.82 -7.70
CA SER A 164 -16.69 9.50 -8.90
C SER A 164 -16.38 8.00 -8.95
N ILE A 165 -16.58 7.37 -10.12
CA ILE A 165 -16.13 6.00 -10.38
C ILE A 165 -14.84 6.07 -11.20
N VAL A 166 -13.78 5.47 -10.67
CA VAL A 166 -12.47 5.39 -11.31
C VAL A 166 -12.28 3.99 -11.87
N VAL A 167 -12.38 3.89 -13.19
CA VAL A 167 -12.16 2.64 -13.93
C VAL A 167 -10.66 2.39 -14.19
N PRO A 168 -10.24 1.12 -14.39
CA PRO A 168 -8.83 0.78 -14.63
C PRO A 168 -8.15 1.59 -15.74
N SER A 169 -8.84 1.83 -16.86
CA SER A 169 -8.31 2.61 -17.99
C SER A 169 -7.99 4.07 -17.61
N ARG A 170 -8.76 4.66 -16.68
CA ARG A 170 -8.50 6.01 -16.17
C ARG A 170 -7.23 6.06 -15.32
N LEU A 171 -7.00 5.03 -14.48
CA LEU A 171 -5.77 4.88 -13.69
C LEU A 171 -4.55 4.71 -14.59
N ILE A 172 -4.64 3.85 -15.61
CA ILE A 172 -3.54 3.64 -16.56
C ILE A 172 -3.23 4.95 -17.31
N SER A 173 -4.24 5.72 -17.72
CA SER A 173 -4.06 7.03 -18.35
C SER A 173 -3.37 8.03 -17.42
N LEU A 174 -3.77 8.07 -16.13
CA LEU A 174 -3.13 8.91 -15.13
C LEU A 174 -1.65 8.54 -14.94
N VAL A 175 -1.36 7.26 -14.83
CA VAL A 175 0.02 6.76 -14.63
C VAL A 175 0.90 7.06 -15.83
N LYS A 176 0.40 6.91 -17.07
CA LYS A 176 1.17 7.22 -18.28
C LYS A 176 1.56 8.69 -18.40
N SER A 177 0.88 9.59 -17.71
CA SER A 177 1.22 11.02 -17.71
C SER A 177 2.21 11.41 -16.61
N GLN A 178 2.60 10.47 -15.73
CA GLN A 178 3.62 10.70 -14.69
C GLN A 178 4.99 10.28 -15.19
#